data_AF-A0AAU4SYP1-F1
#
_entry.id   AF-A0AAU4SYP1-F1
#
_cell.length_a   1.000
_cell.length_b   1.000
_cell.length_c   1.000
_cell.angle_alpha   90.00
_cell.angle_beta   90.00
_cell.angle_gamma   90.00
#
_symmetry.space_group_name_H-M   'P 1'
#
loop_
_entity.id
_entity.type
_entity.pdbx_description
1 polymer ?
#
loop_
_entity_poly.entity_id
_entity_poly.type
_entity_poly.pdbx_seq_one_letter_code
_entity_poly.pdbx_strand_id
1 'polypeptide(L)'
;MDERHLLNELMKAVSEEKNEHSIRPHFPGMKKFAAFAYVAERLGYRYMGHMPGGAALNNPYFLFQRTSDARQRVAATMADYPDLMRGGALPGMRPGHGLSPDPTARPEVDLLYSRMVVDACGRYNPRVLSNVLLLPVVMAIFLAFPGYTVERVLIAGGIWLVFFALYLVGLAVTRHRRTKHLARLTAAGVEWPPRRAA
;
A
#
# COMPACT_ATOMS: atom_id res chain seq x y z
N MET A 1 5.55 -11.87 -10.79
CA MET A 1 6.59 -12.10 -9.74
C MET A 1 5.91 -12.90 -8.65
N ASP A 2 6.34 -14.14 -8.46
CA ASP A 2 5.67 -15.13 -7.60
C ASP A 2 6.04 -14.90 -6.11
N GLU A 3 5.21 -15.34 -5.15
CA GLU A 3 5.42 -15.07 -3.72
C GLU A 3 6.81 -15.54 -3.25
N ARG A 4 7.24 -16.69 -3.75
CA ARG A 4 8.55 -17.29 -3.50
C ARG A 4 9.69 -16.40 -3.98
N HIS A 5 9.53 -15.71 -5.09
CA HIS A 5 10.56 -14.83 -5.63
C HIS A 5 10.80 -13.62 -4.70
N LEU A 6 9.72 -13.03 -4.17
CA LEU A 6 9.82 -11.90 -3.25
C LEU A 6 10.45 -12.32 -1.91
N LEU A 7 10.09 -13.51 -1.42
CA LEU A 7 10.74 -14.09 -0.24
C LEU A 7 12.23 -14.36 -0.49
N ASN A 8 12.59 -14.93 -1.65
CA ASN A 8 14.00 -15.17 -2.00
C ASN A 8 14.79 -13.86 -2.09
N GLU A 9 14.22 -12.81 -2.67
CA GLU A 9 14.84 -11.48 -2.69
C GLU A 9 15.03 -10.89 -1.28
N LEU A 10 14.05 -11.08 -0.40
CA LEU A 10 14.17 -10.67 1.01
C LEU A 10 15.27 -11.46 1.72
N MET A 11 15.31 -12.79 1.57
CA MET A 11 16.36 -13.62 2.17
C MET A 11 17.74 -13.22 1.66
N LYS A 12 17.86 -12.94 0.36
CA LYS A 12 19.08 -12.42 -0.24
C LYS A 12 19.48 -11.05 0.37
N ALA A 13 18.52 -10.14 0.55
CA ALA A 13 18.77 -8.84 1.17
C ALA A 13 19.24 -8.99 2.63
N VAL A 14 18.64 -9.92 3.38
CA VAL A 14 19.04 -10.24 4.75
C VAL A 14 20.47 -10.78 4.79
N SER A 15 20.81 -11.73 3.91
CA SER A 15 22.15 -12.32 3.85
C SER A 15 23.22 -11.32 3.40
N GLU A 16 22.89 -10.42 2.49
CA GLU A 16 23.79 -9.35 2.01
C GLU A 16 23.84 -8.14 2.96
N GLU A 17 23.10 -8.21 4.06
CA GLU A 17 22.95 -7.15 5.05
C GLU A 17 22.59 -5.77 4.48
N LYS A 18 21.78 -5.73 3.42
CA LYS A 18 21.46 -4.47 2.74
C LYS A 18 20.76 -3.49 3.68
N ASN A 19 21.24 -2.24 3.69
CA ASN A 19 20.62 -1.16 4.45
C ASN A 19 19.21 -0.81 3.95
N GLU A 20 19.02 -0.87 2.63
CA GLU A 20 17.74 -0.60 1.99
C GLU A 20 17.35 -1.75 1.06
N HIS A 21 16.08 -2.13 1.13
CA HIS A 21 15.47 -3.13 0.28
C HIS A 21 14.22 -2.55 -0.36
N SER A 22 14.31 -2.24 -1.66
CA SER A 22 13.18 -1.75 -2.45
C SER A 22 12.54 -2.89 -3.21
N ILE A 23 11.21 -2.98 -3.17
CA ILE A 23 10.48 -4.07 -3.81
C ILE A 23 9.33 -3.52 -4.62
N ARG A 24 9.09 -4.17 -5.76
CA ARG A 24 7.93 -3.95 -6.61
C ARG A 24 6.97 -5.13 -6.45
N PRO A 25 6.02 -5.06 -5.51
CA PRO A 25 5.07 -6.14 -5.33
C PRO A 25 4.16 -6.27 -6.54
N HIS A 26 4.14 -7.45 -7.16
CA HIS A 26 3.13 -7.81 -8.16
C HIS A 26 1.96 -8.58 -7.53
N PHE A 27 1.68 -8.35 -6.24
CA PHE A 27 0.64 -9.08 -5.51
C PHE A 27 -0.75 -8.68 -6.01
N PRO A 28 -1.70 -9.62 -6.12
CA PRO A 28 -3.11 -9.30 -6.39
C PRO A 28 -3.81 -8.63 -5.19
N GLY A 29 -3.18 -8.56 -4.01
CA GLY A 29 -3.83 -7.99 -2.82
C GLY A 29 -2.87 -7.45 -1.75
N MET A 30 -3.20 -6.28 -1.22
CA MET A 30 -2.45 -5.58 -0.16
C MET A 30 -2.34 -6.38 1.16
N LYS A 31 -3.25 -7.32 1.43
CA LYS A 31 -3.17 -8.17 2.63
C LYS A 31 -1.98 -9.13 2.61
N LYS A 32 -1.70 -9.73 1.44
CA LYS A 32 -0.51 -10.58 1.26
C LYS A 32 0.77 -9.76 1.37
N PHE A 33 0.75 -8.53 0.87
CA PHE A 33 1.87 -7.62 1.04
C PHE A 33 2.09 -7.24 2.50
N ALA A 34 1.03 -7.02 3.29
CA ALA A 34 1.14 -6.80 4.73
C ALA A 34 1.73 -8.01 5.47
N ALA A 35 1.32 -9.22 5.09
CA ALA A 35 1.90 -10.45 5.61
C ALA A 35 3.39 -10.58 5.26
N PHE A 36 3.78 -10.24 4.03
CA PHE A 36 5.19 -10.17 3.64
C PHE A 36 5.97 -9.14 4.47
N ALA A 37 5.40 -7.94 4.65
CA ALA A 37 6.04 -6.89 5.44
C ALA A 37 6.22 -7.29 6.90
N TYR A 38 5.29 -8.07 7.45
CA TYR A 38 5.41 -8.65 8.79
C TYR A 38 6.63 -9.57 8.90
N VAL A 39 6.81 -10.48 7.92
CA VAL A 39 7.99 -11.36 7.87
C VAL A 39 9.28 -10.52 7.75
N ALA A 40 9.27 -9.48 6.93
CA ALA A 40 10.39 -8.55 6.82
C ALA A 40 10.70 -7.85 8.16
N GLU A 41 9.69 -7.38 8.90
CA GLU A 41 9.88 -6.75 10.22
C GLU A 41 10.44 -7.72 11.28
N ARG A 42 10.08 -9.00 11.22
CA ARG A 42 10.67 -10.05 12.06
C ARG A 42 12.14 -10.31 11.69
N LEU A 43 12.50 -10.14 10.42
CA LEU A 43 13.87 -10.20 9.92
C LEU A 43 14.66 -8.88 10.05
N GLY A 44 14.13 -7.89 10.78
CA GLY A 44 14.85 -6.64 11.03
C GLY A 44 14.76 -5.59 9.91
N TYR A 45 13.78 -5.71 9.03
CA TYR A 45 13.49 -4.72 8.00
C TYR A 45 12.19 -3.98 8.32
N ARG A 46 12.27 -2.67 8.58
CA ARG A 46 11.12 -1.82 8.86
C ARG A 46 10.51 -1.30 7.57
N TYR A 47 9.18 -1.40 7.45
CA TYR A 47 8.45 -0.80 6.33
C TYR A 47 8.45 0.73 6.44
N MET A 48 8.94 1.42 5.41
CA MET A 48 9.07 2.89 5.36
C MET A 48 8.08 3.55 4.40
N GLY A 49 7.20 2.76 3.77
CA GLY A 49 6.22 3.25 2.80
C GLY A 49 6.74 3.25 1.37
N HIS A 50 6.29 4.21 0.56
CA HIS A 50 6.67 4.32 -0.84
C HIS A 50 8.05 4.99 -1.03
N MET A 51 8.79 4.53 -2.02
CA MET A 51 10.08 5.13 -2.39
C MET A 51 9.87 6.53 -3.00
N PRO A 52 10.55 7.57 -2.51
CA PRO A 52 10.49 8.91 -3.10
C PRO A 52 11.12 8.89 -4.51
N GLY A 53 10.45 9.48 -5.50
CA GLY A 53 10.98 9.65 -6.87
C GLY A 53 10.83 8.46 -7.82
N GLY A 54 10.52 7.25 -7.33
CA GLY A 54 10.40 6.03 -8.16
C GLY A 54 8.97 5.52 -8.40
N ALA A 55 7.94 6.23 -7.93
CA ALA A 55 6.58 5.72 -7.95
C ALA A 55 5.96 5.81 -9.36
N ALA A 56 6.09 4.74 -10.15
CA ALA A 56 5.20 4.54 -11.29
C ALA A 56 3.74 4.51 -10.77
N LEU A 57 2.86 5.29 -11.39
CA LEU A 57 1.47 5.52 -10.95
C LEU A 57 0.71 4.20 -10.68
N ASN A 58 1.01 3.17 -11.48
CA ASN A 58 0.33 1.87 -11.44
C ASN A 58 1.08 0.77 -10.68
N ASN A 59 2.38 0.95 -10.37
CA ASN A 59 3.16 -0.07 -9.66
C ASN A 59 4.28 0.55 -8.80
N PRO A 60 3.95 0.99 -7.57
CA PRO A 60 4.86 1.72 -6.71
C PRO A 60 5.96 0.81 -6.13
N TYR A 61 7.17 1.34 -6.02
CA TYR A 61 8.21 0.72 -5.19
C TYR A 61 7.92 1.00 -3.72
N PHE A 62 8.04 -0.05 -2.91
CA PHE A 62 7.99 0.04 -1.46
C PHE A 62 9.38 -0.11 -0.87
N LEU A 63 9.68 0.69 0.14
CA LEU A 63 10.97 0.76 0.78
C LEU A 63 10.92 0.04 2.14
N PHE A 64 11.88 -0.84 2.35
CA PHE A 64 12.18 -1.45 3.63
C PHE A 64 13.58 -1.01 4.06
N GLN A 65 13.71 -0.54 5.30
CA GLN A 65 14.98 -0.09 5.86
C GLN A 65 15.41 -1.02 6.97
N ARG A 66 16.69 -1.41 6.96
CA ARG A 66 17.28 -2.26 8.00
C ARG A 66 17.31 -1.50 9.33
N THR A 67 16.88 -2.16 10.41
CA THR A 67 16.93 -1.60 11.76
C THR A 67 18.30 -1.83 12.40
N SER A 68 18.67 -1.03 13.40
CA SER A 68 19.95 -1.18 14.12
C SER A 68 20.06 -2.53 14.87
N ASP A 69 18.91 -3.08 15.29
CA ASP A 69 18.77 -4.37 15.96
C ASP A 69 18.54 -5.53 14.97
N ALA A 70 18.66 -5.31 13.65
CA ALA A 70 18.32 -6.31 12.64
C ALA A 70 19.08 -7.63 12.82
N ARG A 71 20.38 -7.59 13.13
CA ARG A 71 21.17 -8.80 13.37
C ARG A 71 20.62 -9.64 14.53
N GLN A 72 20.24 -8.99 15.63
CA GLN A 72 19.68 -9.68 16.81
C GLN A 72 18.32 -10.28 16.49
N ARG A 73 17.47 -9.55 15.75
CA ARG A 73 16.15 -10.03 15.32
C ARG A 73 16.26 -11.23 14.37
N VAL A 74 17.18 -11.17 13.41
CA VAL A 74 17.44 -12.29 12.49
C VAL A 74 17.92 -13.51 13.28
N ALA A 75 18.86 -13.34 14.20
CA ALA A 75 19.36 -14.44 15.03
C ALA A 75 18.26 -15.07 15.90
N ALA A 76 17.45 -14.25 16.57
CA ALA A 76 16.31 -14.73 17.37
C ALA A 76 15.29 -15.47 16.49
N THR A 77 14.93 -14.88 15.35
CA THR A 77 13.98 -15.50 14.41
C THR A 77 14.51 -16.80 13.83
N MET A 78 15.81 -16.91 13.53
CA MET A 78 16.43 -18.14 13.05
C MET A 78 16.50 -19.23 14.13
N ALA A 79 16.61 -18.86 15.40
CA ALA A 79 16.58 -19.84 16.50
C ALA A 79 15.21 -20.54 16.56
N ASP A 80 14.13 -19.78 16.38
CA ASP A 80 12.76 -20.30 16.36
C ASP A 80 12.40 -20.98 15.03
N TYR A 81 13.01 -20.52 13.93
CA TYR A 81 12.75 -20.98 12.55
C TYR A 81 14.06 -21.33 11.81
N PRO A 82 14.70 -22.48 12.13
CA PRO A 82 16.02 -22.82 11.60
C PRO A 82 16.06 -23.02 10.08
N ASP A 83 14.95 -23.46 9.47
CA ASP A 83 14.85 -23.67 8.02
C ASP A 83 14.36 -22.45 7.23
N LEU A 84 14.21 -21.29 7.87
CA LEU A 84 13.65 -20.08 7.26
C LEU A 84 14.38 -19.67 5.97
N MET A 85 15.71 -19.73 5.97
CA MET A 85 16.54 -19.37 4.81
C MET A 85 16.50 -20.41 3.68
N ARG A 86 15.99 -21.62 3.96
CA ARG A 86 15.83 -22.70 2.98
C ARG A 86 14.41 -22.79 2.43
N GLY A 87 13.56 -21.79 2.72
CA GLY A 87 12.15 -21.79 2.33
C GLY A 87 11.24 -22.60 3.24
N GLY A 88 11.66 -22.83 4.49
CA GLY A 88 10.86 -23.47 5.52
C GLY A 88 9.71 -22.60 6.05
N ALA A 89 9.23 -22.92 7.25
CA ALA A 89 8.12 -22.20 7.87
C ALA A 89 8.45 -20.71 8.08
N LEU A 90 7.50 -19.83 7.75
CA LEU A 90 7.64 -18.39 7.91
C LEU A 90 7.12 -17.92 9.28
N PRO A 91 7.77 -16.95 9.94
CA PRO A 91 7.32 -16.41 11.23
C PRO A 91 5.89 -15.86 11.15
N GLY A 92 5.02 -16.29 12.07
CA GLY A 92 3.64 -15.83 12.16
C GLY A 92 2.74 -16.19 10.97
N MET A 93 3.17 -17.10 10.08
CA MET A 93 2.38 -17.59 8.95
C MET A 93 1.97 -19.03 9.17
N ARG A 94 0.88 -19.44 8.52
CA ARG A 94 0.41 -20.82 8.51
C ARG A 94 1.35 -21.70 7.69
N PRO A 95 1.88 -22.80 8.24
CA PRO A 95 2.72 -23.74 7.51
C PRO A 95 2.03 -24.24 6.23
N GLY A 96 2.76 -24.26 5.11
CA GLY A 96 2.25 -24.75 3.82
C GLY A 96 1.27 -23.82 3.09
N HIS A 97 0.81 -22.73 3.71
CA HIS A 97 -0.18 -21.80 3.13
C HIS A 97 0.42 -20.46 2.65
N GLY A 98 1.75 -20.37 2.54
CA GLY A 98 2.45 -19.19 2.04
C GLY A 98 2.29 -17.97 2.95
N LEU A 99 2.04 -16.80 2.35
CA LEU A 99 1.82 -15.52 3.07
C LEU A 99 0.40 -15.42 3.67
N SER A 100 0.01 -16.41 4.46
CA SER A 100 -1.26 -16.48 5.16
C SER A 100 -1.02 -16.39 6.66
N PRO A 101 -1.39 -15.28 7.32
CA PRO A 101 -1.07 -15.08 8.73
C PRO A 101 -1.86 -16.04 9.64
N ASP A 102 -1.19 -16.54 10.68
CA ASP A 102 -1.84 -17.26 11.77
C ASP A 102 -2.67 -16.28 12.65
N PRO A 103 -3.78 -16.70 13.30
CA PRO A 103 -4.52 -15.92 14.29
C PRO A 103 -3.67 -15.08 15.26
N THR A 104 -2.51 -15.56 15.70
CA THR A 104 -1.62 -14.83 16.61
C THR A 104 -0.97 -13.60 15.96
N ALA A 105 -0.50 -13.72 14.73
CA ALA A 105 0.17 -12.65 13.97
C ALA A 105 -0.82 -11.71 13.24
N ARG A 106 -2.07 -12.14 13.08
CA ARG A 106 -3.09 -11.41 12.32
C ARG A 106 -3.32 -9.96 12.76
N PRO A 107 -3.37 -9.62 14.07
CA PRO A 107 -3.54 -8.24 14.51
C PRO A 107 -2.38 -7.33 14.06
N GLU A 108 -1.14 -7.81 14.15
CA GLU A 108 0.06 -7.06 13.73
C GLU A 108 0.08 -6.87 12.20
N VAL A 109 -0.30 -7.91 11.45
CA VAL A 109 -0.45 -7.85 9.99
C VAL A 109 -1.56 -6.86 9.58
N ASP A 110 -2.67 -6.79 10.33
CA ASP A 110 -3.76 -5.85 10.06
C ASP A 110 -3.36 -4.39 10.34
N LEU A 111 -2.43 -4.15 11.28
CA LEU A 111 -1.80 -2.84 11.48
C LEU A 111 -0.91 -2.48 10.29
N LEU A 112 -0.06 -3.39 9.82
CA LEU A 112 0.76 -3.17 8.61
C LEU A 112 -0.10 -2.91 7.38
N TYR A 113 -1.17 -3.67 7.22
CA TYR A 113 -2.17 -3.42 6.18
C TYR A 113 -2.76 -2.02 6.27
N SER A 114 -3.07 -1.56 7.49
CA SER A 114 -3.59 -0.21 7.72
C SER A 114 -2.56 0.87 7.32
N ARG A 115 -1.27 0.68 7.61
CA ARG A 115 -0.19 1.58 7.15
C ARG A 115 -0.16 1.67 5.62
N MET A 116 -0.22 0.52 4.94
CA MET A 116 -0.21 0.43 3.47
C MET A 116 -1.44 1.08 2.85
N VAL A 117 -2.63 0.95 3.46
CA VAL A 117 -3.85 1.61 2.97
C VAL A 117 -3.73 3.13 3.11
N VAL A 118 -3.20 3.62 4.24
CA VAL A 118 -2.97 5.05 4.43
C VAL A 118 -2.00 5.60 3.38
N ASP A 119 -0.93 4.88 3.08
CA ASP A 119 0.03 5.23 2.03
C ASP A 119 -0.59 5.21 0.62
N ALA A 120 -1.39 4.19 0.32
CA ALA A 120 -2.09 4.09 -0.96
C ALA A 120 -3.08 5.24 -1.14
N CYS A 121 -3.80 5.63 -0.08
CA CYS A 121 -4.70 6.79 -0.10
C CYS A 121 -3.94 8.12 -0.18
N GLY A 122 -2.72 8.20 0.37
CA GLY A 122 -1.86 9.38 0.30
C GLY A 122 -1.19 9.61 -1.06
N ARG A 123 -1.19 8.61 -1.94
CA ARG A 123 -0.54 8.68 -3.27
C ARG A 123 -1.16 9.72 -4.20
N TYR A 124 -2.46 9.93 -4.12
CA TYR A 124 -3.14 10.90 -4.96
C TYR A 124 -3.05 12.27 -4.31
N ASN A 125 -2.19 13.14 -4.86
CA ASN A 125 -2.15 14.53 -4.45
C ASN A 125 -3.56 15.13 -4.65
N PRO A 126 -4.17 15.74 -3.63
CA PRO A 126 -5.49 16.35 -3.76
C PRO A 126 -5.55 17.36 -4.91
N ARG A 127 -4.43 17.99 -5.29
CA ARG A 127 -4.34 18.89 -6.44
C ARG A 127 -4.50 18.17 -7.78
N VAL A 128 -3.87 17.00 -7.96
CA VAL A 128 -4.00 16.20 -9.19
C VAL A 128 -5.42 15.67 -9.31
N LEU A 129 -5.99 15.23 -8.19
CA LEU A 129 -7.37 14.75 -8.16
C LEU A 129 -8.35 15.89 -8.44
N SER A 130 -8.09 17.10 -7.92
CA SER A 130 -8.84 18.31 -8.26
C SER A 130 -8.67 18.73 -9.73
N ASN A 131 -7.54 18.47 -10.36
CA ASN A 131 -7.36 18.74 -11.79
C ASN A 131 -8.22 17.80 -12.66
N VAL A 132 -8.60 16.61 -12.17
CA VAL A 132 -9.59 15.76 -12.85
C VAL A 132 -10.96 16.44 -12.89
N LEU A 133 -11.25 17.37 -11.96
CA LEU A 133 -12.44 18.22 -11.99
C LEU A 133 -12.45 19.21 -13.16
N LEU A 134 -11.31 19.44 -13.80
CA LEU A 134 -11.23 20.26 -15.02
C LEU A 134 -11.84 19.55 -16.23
N LEU A 135 -11.79 18.22 -16.26
CA LEU A 135 -12.31 17.39 -17.35
C LEU A 135 -13.84 17.55 -17.54
N PRO A 136 -14.67 17.51 -16.47
CA PRO A 136 -16.09 17.82 -16.60
C PRO A 136 -16.35 19.29 -16.97
N VAL A 137 -15.51 20.24 -16.56
CA VAL A 137 -15.63 21.65 -16.95
C VAL A 137 -15.35 21.85 -18.44
N VAL A 138 -14.31 21.21 -18.97
CA VAL A 138 -13.97 21.24 -20.40
C VAL A 138 -15.04 20.52 -21.23
N MET A 139 -15.61 19.41 -20.74
CA MET A 139 -16.75 18.77 -21.39
C MET A 139 -17.99 19.67 -21.45
N ALA A 140 -18.24 20.49 -20.42
CA ALA A 140 -19.35 21.43 -20.40
C ALA A 140 -19.24 22.52 -21.51
N ILE A 141 -18.02 22.88 -21.92
CA ILE A 141 -17.78 23.80 -23.04
C ILE A 141 -18.31 23.22 -24.35
N PHE A 142 -18.23 21.89 -24.55
CA PHE A 142 -18.76 21.25 -25.76
C PHE A 142 -20.29 21.31 -25.85
N LEU A 143 -21.00 21.42 -24.73
CA LEU A 143 -22.46 21.64 -24.71
C LEU A 143 -22.86 23.06 -25.13
N ALA A 144 -21.93 24.02 -25.13
CA ALA A 144 -22.19 25.42 -25.48
C ALA A 144 -22.09 25.72 -26.99
N PHE A 145 -21.67 24.76 -27.83
CA PHE A 145 -21.60 24.97 -29.28
C PHE A 145 -22.99 24.99 -29.92
N PRO A 146 -23.25 25.94 -30.83
CA PRO A 146 -24.56 26.06 -31.49
C PRO A 146 -24.82 24.85 -32.40
N GLY A 147 -25.92 24.14 -32.17
CA GLY A 147 -26.30 22.94 -32.93
C GLY A 147 -27.01 21.84 -32.12
N TYR A 148 -27.09 21.96 -30.79
CA TYR A 148 -27.75 20.98 -29.93
C TYR A 148 -29.21 21.37 -29.63
N THR A 149 -30.11 20.39 -29.69
CA THR A 149 -31.49 20.53 -29.21
C THR A 149 -31.53 20.50 -27.68
N VAL A 150 -32.53 21.15 -27.07
CA VAL A 150 -32.72 21.21 -25.60
C VAL A 150 -32.69 19.81 -24.96
N GLU A 151 -33.31 18.82 -25.62
CA GLU A 151 -33.32 17.43 -25.17
C GLU A 151 -31.91 16.82 -25.06
N ARG A 152 -31.04 17.05 -26.04
CA ARG A 152 -29.66 16.53 -26.04
C ARG A 152 -28.82 17.17 -24.93
N VAL A 153 -29.04 18.45 -24.66
CA VAL A 153 -28.37 19.17 -23.56
C VAL A 153 -28.79 18.61 -22.20
N LEU A 154 -30.08 18.31 -22.01
CA LEU A 154 -30.58 17.71 -20.77
C LEU A 154 -30.02 16.30 -20.53
N ILE A 155 -29.97 15.45 -21.57
CA ILE A 155 -29.39 14.10 -21.47
C ILE A 155 -27.90 14.20 -21.10
N ALA A 156 -27.14 15.06 -21.79
CA ALA A 156 -25.73 15.24 -21.52
C ALA A 156 -25.47 15.80 -20.11
N GLY A 157 -26.28 16.76 -19.65
CA GLY A 157 -26.23 17.29 -18.28
C GLY A 157 -26.54 16.23 -17.22
N GLY A 158 -27.51 15.34 -17.47
CA GLY A 158 -27.83 14.22 -16.58
C GLY A 158 -26.67 13.23 -16.45
N ILE A 159 -26.08 12.81 -17.58
CA ILE A 159 -24.90 11.93 -17.59
C ILE A 159 -23.74 12.58 -16.83
N TRP A 160 -23.51 13.88 -17.04
CA TRP A 160 -22.48 14.65 -16.36
C TRP A 160 -22.67 14.68 -14.84
N LEU A 161 -23.90 14.93 -14.37
CA LEU A 161 -24.22 14.98 -12.95
C LEU A 161 -23.97 13.61 -12.28
N VAL A 162 -24.30 12.52 -12.98
CA VAL A 162 -23.98 11.15 -12.52
C VAL A 162 -22.47 10.94 -12.37
N PHE A 163 -21.67 11.29 -13.39
CA PHE A 163 -20.20 11.16 -13.29
C PHE A 163 -19.61 12.04 -12.18
N PHE A 164 -20.10 13.26 -12.04
CA PHE A 164 -19.67 14.18 -10.97
C PHE A 164 -20.00 13.62 -9.58
N ALA A 165 -21.21 13.08 -9.40
CA ALA A 165 -21.61 12.42 -8.17
C ALA A 165 -20.72 11.20 -7.85
N LEU A 166 -20.46 10.33 -8.84
CA LEU A 166 -19.57 9.18 -8.68
C LEU A 166 -18.14 9.60 -8.29
N TYR A 167 -17.64 10.68 -8.89
CA TYR A 167 -16.34 11.25 -8.55
C TYR A 167 -16.29 11.76 -7.09
N LEU A 168 -17.29 12.55 -6.66
CA LEU A 168 -17.38 13.03 -5.28
C LEU A 168 -17.50 11.90 -4.27
N VAL A 169 -18.27 10.85 -4.59
CA VAL A 169 -18.36 9.64 -3.77
C VAL A 169 -17.00 8.95 -3.68
N GLY A 170 -16.28 8.80 -4.78
CA GLY A 170 -14.92 8.24 -4.79
C GLY A 170 -13.95 9.01 -3.89
N LEU A 171 -14.02 10.35 -3.90
CA LEU A 171 -13.26 11.21 -2.99
C LEU A 171 -13.62 10.98 -1.53
N ALA A 172 -14.92 11.00 -1.21
CA ALA A 172 -15.42 10.85 0.13
C ALA A 172 -15.04 9.48 0.71
N VAL A 173 -15.21 8.40 -0.06
CA VAL A 173 -14.82 7.04 0.32
C VAL A 173 -13.31 6.96 0.57
N THR A 174 -12.48 7.55 -0.30
CA THR A 174 -11.01 7.52 -0.13
C THR A 174 -10.59 8.28 1.14
N ARG A 175 -11.17 9.46 1.39
CA ARG A 175 -10.92 10.24 2.62
C ARG A 175 -11.37 9.48 3.87
N HIS A 176 -12.57 8.91 3.85
CA HIS A 176 -13.12 8.15 4.95
C HIS A 176 -12.30 6.89 5.26
N ARG A 177 -11.85 6.17 4.22
CA ARG A 177 -10.96 5.01 4.40
C ARG A 177 -9.64 5.44 5.05
N ARG A 178 -9.03 6.52 4.58
CA ARG A 178 -7.78 7.05 5.15
C ARG A 178 -7.95 7.41 6.63
N THR A 179 -8.99 8.14 7.01
CA THR A 179 -9.21 8.53 8.41
C THR A 179 -9.48 7.33 9.30
N LYS A 180 -10.27 6.35 8.84
CA LYS A 180 -10.54 5.11 9.57
C LYS A 180 -9.27 4.30 9.85
N HIS A 181 -8.40 4.15 8.86
CA HIS A 181 -7.15 3.41 9.04
C HIS A 181 -6.11 4.18 9.86
N LEU A 182 -6.05 5.52 9.72
CA LEU A 182 -5.24 6.36 10.60
C LEU A 182 -5.69 6.24 12.06
N ALA A 183 -7.00 6.32 12.33
CA ALA A 183 -7.53 6.16 13.69
C ALA A 183 -7.15 4.81 14.31
N ARG A 184 -7.17 3.73 13.52
CA ARG A 184 -6.71 2.40 13.96
C ARG A 184 -5.22 2.38 14.31
N LEU A 185 -4.38 3.03 13.52
CA LEU A 185 -2.95 3.13 13.79
C LEU A 185 -2.67 3.95 15.06
N THR A 186 -3.35 5.10 15.21
CA THR A 186 -3.25 5.94 16.39
C THR A 186 -3.73 5.23 17.65
N ALA A 187 -4.83 4.47 17.58
CA ALA A 187 -5.32 3.66 18.69
C ALA A 187 -4.33 2.55 19.10
N ALA A 188 -3.52 2.06 18.16
CA ALA A 188 -2.44 1.11 18.42
C ALA A 188 -1.11 1.78 18.82
N GLY A 189 -1.09 3.11 19.03
CA GLY A 189 0.13 3.86 19.37
C GLY A 189 1.14 3.97 18.23
N VAL A 190 0.74 3.67 16.99
CA VAL A 190 1.62 3.71 15.82
C VAL A 190 1.50 5.08 15.15
N GLU A 191 2.56 5.90 15.26
CA GLU A 191 2.68 7.14 14.50
C GLU A 191 3.04 6.83 13.03
N TRP A 192 2.20 7.29 12.09
CA TRP A 192 2.39 7.08 10.65
C TRP A 192 1.95 8.32 9.86
N PRO A 193 2.68 8.78 8.83
CA PRO A 193 3.89 8.19 8.22
C PRO A 193 5.11 8.22 9.14
N PRO A 194 6.09 7.32 8.94
CA PRO A 194 7.28 7.28 9.78
C PRO A 194 8.10 8.54 9.55
N ARG A 195 8.57 9.17 10.64
CA ARG A 195 9.57 10.23 10.54
C ARG A 195 10.82 9.63 9.88
N ARG A 196 11.10 10.04 8.65
CA ARG A 196 12.39 9.74 8.01
C ARG A 196 13.43 10.51 8.83
N ALA A 197 14.38 9.80 9.43
CA ALA A 197 15.57 10.46 9.95
C ALA A 197 16.22 11.19 8.77
N ALA A 198 16.35 12.52 8.90
CA ALA A 198 17.01 13.37 7.92
C ALA A 198 18.52 13.10 7.92
#